data_AF-R6L337-F1
#
_entry.id   AF-R6L337-F1
#
_cell.length_a   1.000
_cell.length_b   1.000
_cell.length_c   1.000
_cell.angle_alpha   90.00
_cell.angle_beta   90.00
_cell.angle_gamma   90.00
#
_symmetry.space_group_name_H-M   'P 1'
#
loop_
_entity.id
_entity.type
_entity.pdbx_description
1 polymer ?
#
loop_
_entity_poly.entity_id
_entity_poly.type
_entity_poly.pdbx_seq_one_letter_code
_entity_poly.pdbx_strand_id
1 'polypeptide(L)'
;MFSHLSHCFFATYSSAYDLIFFFCFLSHCFFFRITPSFDLICFFDFLSHCFFFLLSPSFDLIFFFGFLSHCFFFLLSPSFDLIFFFGFLSHCFFFLLSPSFDLIFFFGFLSHCFFFLLSPSFDLIFFFGFLSHCFFFLLSPSFDLIFFFGFLSHCFFFLLSPSFDLIFFFGFLSHCFFFLLSPSFDLICFFGFLSHCFFATYSSAYDPIFFFDFLGHCFFIRITPHFDLICFFGFLSHCFFFLLSPSFDLICFFDFLSHCFFFLLSPSFDLICFFDFLSHCFFFLLSPSHKSFSILYILLCVLFLYLYHTYKTNFIILGNF
;
A
#
# COMPACT_ATOMS: atom_id res chain seq x y z
N MET A 1 6.93 20.64 -33.08
CA MET A 1 5.54 20.75 -32.60
C MET A 1 4.64 20.04 -33.60
N PHE A 2 4.07 18.89 -33.23
CA PHE A 2 3.05 18.23 -34.03
C PHE A 2 1.70 18.55 -33.41
N SER A 3 0.80 19.18 -34.18
CA SER A 3 -0.46 19.70 -33.65
C SER A 3 -1.48 18.60 -33.38
N HIS A 4 -1.53 17.58 -34.24
CA HIS A 4 -2.43 16.44 -34.07
C HIS A 4 -1.88 15.26 -34.86
N LEU A 5 -1.68 14.12 -34.19
CA LEU A 5 -1.23 12.88 -34.81
C LEU A 5 -2.19 11.76 -34.37
N SER A 6 -2.60 10.95 -35.35
CA SER A 6 -3.48 9.82 -35.09
C SER A 6 -3.11 8.65 -36.00
N HIS A 7 -3.32 7.42 -35.53
CA HIS A 7 -3.01 6.19 -36.30
C HIS A 7 -1.55 6.14 -36.76
N CYS A 8 -0.63 6.50 -35.88
CA CYS A 8 0.80 6.51 -36.20
C CYS A 8 1.48 5.24 -35.68
N PHE A 9 2.40 4.71 -36.47
CA PHE A 9 3.33 3.67 -36.03
C PHE A 9 4.74 4.26 -36.02
N PHE A 10 5.29 4.44 -34.84
CA PHE A 10 6.66 4.91 -34.64
C PHE A 10 7.54 3.71 -34.31
N ALA A 11 8.30 3.23 -35.29
CA ALA A 11 9.38 2.28 -35.06
C ALA A 11 10.70 2.96 -35.30
N THR A 12 11.53 3.04 -34.26
CA THR A 12 12.89 3.59 -34.38
C THR A 12 13.91 2.53 -33.97
N TYR A 13 14.87 2.33 -34.87
CA TYR A 13 16.11 1.61 -34.62
C TYR A 13 17.23 2.59 -34.95
N SER A 14 17.79 3.21 -33.91
CA SER A 14 18.69 4.35 -34.06
C SER A 14 19.79 4.30 -33.00
N SER A 15 20.92 4.95 -33.28
CA SER A 15 21.95 5.21 -32.27
C SER A 15 21.40 6.09 -31.14
N ALA A 16 22.13 6.18 -30.02
CA ALA A 16 21.71 6.98 -28.87
C ALA A 16 21.58 8.47 -29.26
N TYR A 17 20.45 9.07 -28.90
CA TYR A 17 20.19 10.50 -29.07
C TYR A 17 19.24 11.00 -27.98
N ASP A 18 19.51 12.20 -27.48
CA ASP A 18 18.63 12.94 -26.59
C ASP A 18 17.53 13.57 -27.42
N LEU A 19 16.28 13.34 -27.02
CA LEU A 19 15.13 13.82 -27.76
C LEU A 19 14.15 14.50 -26.82
N ILE A 20 13.69 15.68 -27.27
CA ILE A 20 12.57 16.38 -26.63
C ILE A 20 11.42 16.42 -27.62
N PHE A 21 10.28 15.86 -27.24
CA PHE A 21 9.07 15.90 -28.03
C PHE A 21 7.95 16.66 -27.35
N PHE A 22 7.21 17.41 -28.18
CA PHE A 22 5.99 18.11 -27.79
C PHE A 22 4.88 17.71 -28.74
N PHE A 23 3.87 17.04 -28.17
CA PHE A 23 2.66 16.62 -28.86
C PHE A 23 1.46 17.25 -28.15
N CYS A 24 0.64 17.99 -28.90
CA CYS A 24 -0.58 18.55 -28.33
C CYS A 24 -1.65 17.44 -28.23
N PHE A 25 -1.90 16.73 -29.34
CA PHE A 25 -2.83 15.62 -29.36
C PHE A 25 -2.24 14.41 -30.06
N LEU A 26 -2.29 13.25 -29.40
CA LEU A 26 -1.88 11.99 -29.95
C LEU A 26 -2.88 10.88 -29.65
N SER A 27 -3.34 10.15 -30.67
CA SER A 27 -4.25 9.04 -30.48
C SER A 27 -3.99 7.83 -31.38
N HIS A 28 -4.34 6.63 -30.90
CA HIS A 28 -4.20 5.39 -31.69
C HIS A 28 -2.78 5.17 -32.24
N CYS A 29 -1.77 5.49 -31.44
CA CYS A 29 -0.37 5.37 -31.83
C CYS A 29 0.31 4.18 -31.18
N PHE A 30 1.19 3.54 -31.94
CA PHE A 30 2.06 2.49 -31.45
C PHE A 30 3.50 2.98 -31.49
N PHE A 31 4.16 3.01 -30.34
CA PHE A 31 5.56 3.32 -30.18
C PHE A 31 6.33 2.05 -29.90
N PHE A 32 7.28 1.75 -30.77
CA PHE A 32 8.20 0.64 -30.63
C PHE A 32 9.62 1.15 -30.78
N ARG A 33 10.38 1.13 -29.70
CA ARG A 33 11.76 1.62 -29.71
C ARG A 33 12.67 0.52 -29.22
N ILE A 34 13.66 0.20 -30.06
CA ILE A 34 14.82 -0.61 -29.69
C ILE A 34 16.06 0.22 -29.99
N THR A 35 16.70 0.71 -28.93
CA THR A 35 17.89 1.57 -29.05
C THR A 35 18.92 1.19 -27.98
N PRO A 36 20.23 1.43 -28.18
CA PRO A 36 21.25 1.05 -27.21
C PRO A 36 21.16 1.83 -25.89
N SER A 37 20.81 3.10 -25.94
CA SER A 37 20.45 3.94 -24.79
C SER A 37 19.76 5.20 -25.30
N PHE A 38 18.99 5.87 -24.46
CA PHE A 38 18.42 7.17 -24.81
C PHE A 38 17.84 7.89 -23.59
N ASP A 39 17.91 9.22 -23.67
CA ASP A 39 17.22 10.10 -22.74
C ASP A 39 16.07 10.79 -23.50
N LEU A 40 14.89 10.78 -22.89
CA LEU A 40 13.68 11.28 -23.53
C LEU A 40 12.91 12.18 -22.59
N ILE A 41 12.64 13.39 -23.06
CA ILE A 41 11.66 14.26 -22.41
C ILE A 41 10.47 14.43 -23.36
N CYS A 42 9.29 14.06 -22.89
CA CYS A 42 8.09 14.14 -23.70
C CYS A 42 6.98 14.88 -22.97
N PHE A 43 6.34 15.78 -23.70
CA PHE A 43 5.17 16.52 -23.26
C PHE A 43 3.99 16.15 -24.14
N PHE A 44 2.91 15.73 -23.50
CA PHE A 44 1.64 15.37 -24.13
C PHE A 44 0.51 16.10 -23.43
N ASP A 45 -0.21 16.98 -24.13
CA ASP A 45 -1.42 17.57 -23.52
C ASP A 45 -2.54 16.52 -23.45
N PHE A 46 -2.73 15.77 -24.54
CA PHE A 46 -3.68 14.66 -24.62
C PHE A 46 -3.09 13.44 -25.33
N LEU A 47 -3.15 12.29 -24.68
CA LEU A 47 -2.73 11.01 -25.20
C LEU A 47 -3.82 9.95 -24.98
N SER A 48 -4.26 9.27 -26.04
CA SER A 48 -5.26 8.19 -25.91
C SER A 48 -5.02 6.99 -26.81
N HIS A 49 -5.41 5.81 -26.34
CA HIS A 49 -5.34 4.57 -27.13
C HIS A 49 -3.94 4.28 -27.70
N CYS A 50 -2.91 4.61 -26.93
CA CYS A 50 -1.52 4.45 -27.34
C CYS A 50 -0.85 3.27 -26.64
N PHE A 51 0.07 2.64 -27.36
CA PHE A 51 0.89 1.56 -26.84
C PHE A 51 2.37 1.97 -26.91
N PHE A 52 3.07 1.84 -25.80
CA PHE A 52 4.50 2.10 -25.69
C PHE A 52 5.22 0.80 -25.38
N PHE A 53 6.15 0.43 -26.24
CA PHE A 53 7.08 -0.66 -26.04
C PHE A 53 8.51 -0.14 -26.19
N LEU A 54 9.18 0.03 -25.06
CA LEU A 54 10.53 0.56 -25.00
C LEU A 54 11.46 -0.53 -24.48
N LEU A 55 12.44 -0.88 -25.31
CA LEU A 55 13.49 -1.83 -24.98
C LEU A 55 14.85 -1.16 -25.22
N SER A 56 15.59 -0.93 -24.15
CA SER A 56 17.01 -0.55 -24.26
C SER A 56 17.83 -1.07 -23.08
N PRO A 57 19.15 -1.22 -23.24
CA PRO A 57 20.08 -1.47 -22.14
C PRO A 57 19.96 -0.48 -20.97
N SER A 58 19.70 0.79 -21.25
CA SER A 58 19.36 1.81 -20.26
C SER A 58 18.56 2.94 -20.89
N PHE A 59 17.75 3.64 -20.09
CA PHE A 59 17.07 4.85 -20.52
C PHE A 59 16.66 5.71 -19.33
N ASP A 60 16.62 7.02 -19.53
CA ASP A 60 16.04 7.98 -18.58
C ASP A 60 14.88 8.70 -19.27
N LEU A 61 13.66 8.55 -18.75
CA LEU A 61 12.48 9.21 -19.34
C LEU A 61 11.82 10.14 -18.34
N ILE A 62 11.55 11.35 -18.83
CA ILE A 62 10.68 12.31 -18.15
C ILE A 62 9.46 12.54 -19.03
N PHE A 63 8.30 12.19 -18.50
CA PHE A 63 7.04 12.38 -19.20
C PHE A 63 6.12 13.32 -18.44
N PHE A 64 5.54 14.25 -19.20
CA PHE A 64 4.48 15.12 -18.74
C PHE A 64 3.21 14.83 -19.56
N PHE A 65 2.15 14.44 -18.89
CA PHE A 65 0.85 14.16 -19.48
C PHE A 65 -0.21 15.05 -18.85
N GLY A 66 -0.89 15.87 -19.65
CA GLY A 66 -2.10 16.56 -19.22
C GLY A 66 -3.23 15.56 -18.98
N PHE A 67 -3.61 14.84 -20.03
CA PHE A 67 -4.60 13.76 -20.00
C PHE A 67 -4.07 12.51 -20.70
N LEU A 68 -4.15 11.38 -20.01
CA LEU A 68 -3.75 10.07 -20.52
C LEU A 68 -4.88 9.05 -20.31
N SER A 69 -5.27 8.36 -21.39
CA SER A 69 -6.34 7.36 -21.33
C SER A 69 -6.11 6.14 -22.22
N HIS A 70 -6.54 4.96 -21.77
CA HIS A 70 -6.51 3.73 -22.57
C HIS A 70 -5.12 3.40 -23.14
N CYS A 71 -4.08 3.68 -22.38
CA CYS A 71 -2.70 3.48 -22.79
C CYS A 71 -2.02 2.32 -22.08
N PHE A 72 -1.10 1.69 -22.79
CA PHE A 72 -0.30 0.58 -22.29
C PHE A 72 1.17 0.93 -22.39
N PHE A 73 1.90 0.74 -21.29
CA PHE A 73 3.34 0.96 -21.21
C PHE A 73 4.03 -0.35 -20.87
N PHE A 74 4.93 -0.78 -21.73
CA PHE A 74 5.83 -1.91 -21.55
C PHE A 74 7.26 -1.39 -21.62
N LEU A 75 7.89 -1.32 -20.46
CA LEU A 75 9.20 -0.73 -20.23
C LEU A 75 10.13 -1.84 -19.76
N LEU A 76 11.09 -2.22 -20.61
CA LEU A 76 12.04 -3.29 -20.34
C LEU A 76 13.47 -2.77 -20.52
N SER A 77 14.22 -2.68 -19.43
CA SER A 77 15.66 -2.42 -19.48
C SER A 77 16.40 -3.11 -18.33
N PRO A 78 17.72 -3.30 -18.45
CA PRO A 78 18.61 -3.57 -17.33
C PRO A 78 18.55 -2.51 -16.20
N SER A 79 18.40 -1.23 -16.55
CA SER A 79 18.21 -0.14 -15.58
C SER A 79 17.48 1.04 -16.23
N PHE A 80 16.60 1.71 -15.49
CA PHE A 80 16.00 2.96 -15.95
C PHE A 80 15.65 3.87 -14.78
N ASP A 81 15.67 5.17 -15.05
CA ASP A 81 15.09 6.19 -14.19
C ASP A 81 13.88 6.79 -14.90
N LEU A 82 12.74 6.83 -14.22
CA LEU A 82 11.52 7.39 -14.80
C LEU A 82 10.87 8.39 -13.86
N ILE A 83 10.55 9.54 -14.45
CA ILE A 83 9.76 10.56 -13.79
C ILE A 83 8.52 10.81 -14.63
N PHE A 84 7.36 10.59 -14.01
CA PHE A 84 6.08 10.83 -14.64
C PHE A 84 5.28 11.88 -13.89
N PHE A 85 4.75 12.83 -14.65
CA PHE A 85 3.78 13.80 -14.18
C PHE A 85 2.47 13.61 -14.96
N PHE A 86 1.40 13.28 -14.25
CA PHE A 86 0.07 13.11 -14.82
C PHE A 86 -0.91 14.11 -14.20
N GLY A 87 -1.60 14.89 -15.03
CA GLY A 87 -2.78 15.63 -14.61
C GLY A 87 -3.95 14.67 -14.36
N PHE A 88 -4.39 13.98 -15.41
CA PHE A 88 -5.43 12.96 -15.35
C PHE A 88 -4.99 11.67 -16.05
N LEU A 89 -5.14 10.54 -15.38
CA LEU A 89 -4.80 9.22 -15.88
C LEU A 89 -5.96 8.24 -15.67
N SER A 90 -6.36 7.56 -16.75
CA SER A 90 -7.47 6.59 -16.70
C SER A 90 -7.25 5.37 -17.60
N HIS A 91 -7.72 4.20 -17.15
CA HIS A 91 -7.72 2.98 -17.96
C HIS A 91 -6.35 2.61 -18.55
N CYS A 92 -5.29 2.82 -17.79
CA CYS A 92 -3.92 2.58 -18.23
C CYS A 92 -3.27 1.39 -17.53
N PHE A 93 -2.36 0.77 -18.24
CA PHE A 93 -1.60 -0.38 -17.77
C PHE A 93 -0.11 -0.10 -17.88
N PHE A 94 0.60 -0.29 -16.78
CA PHE A 94 2.04 -0.12 -16.69
C PHE A 94 2.67 -1.45 -16.34
N PHE A 95 3.56 -1.93 -17.21
CA PHE A 95 4.39 -3.11 -17.01
C PHE A 95 5.84 -2.67 -17.06
N LEU A 96 6.46 -2.63 -15.89
CA LEU A 96 7.83 -2.18 -15.69
C LEU A 96 8.66 -3.34 -15.19
N LEU A 97 9.64 -3.73 -16.00
CA LEU A 97 10.54 -4.83 -15.68
C LEU A 97 11.98 -4.35 -15.85
N SER A 98 12.73 -4.32 -14.75
CA SER A 98 14.18 -4.13 -14.80
C SER A 98 14.87 -4.83 -13.63
N PRO A 99 16.17 -5.12 -13.72
CA PRO A 99 17.05 -5.42 -12.60
C PRO A 99 17.06 -4.35 -11.49
N SER A 100 16.99 -3.07 -11.86
CA SER A 100 16.89 -1.96 -10.91
C SER A 100 16.22 -0.75 -11.55
N PHE A 101 15.36 -0.05 -10.82
CA PHE A 101 14.82 1.23 -11.28
C PHE A 101 14.50 2.17 -10.13
N ASP A 102 14.54 3.46 -10.44
CA ASP A 102 13.97 4.52 -9.63
C ASP A 102 12.75 5.08 -10.36
N LEU A 103 11.58 5.04 -9.72
CA LEU A 103 10.40 5.73 -10.27
C LEU A 103 9.91 6.80 -9.31
N ILE A 104 9.67 7.96 -9.90
CA ILE A 104 8.93 9.02 -9.24
C ILE A 104 7.68 9.30 -10.06
N PHE A 105 6.55 9.20 -9.39
CA PHE A 105 5.28 9.52 -10.00
C PHE A 105 4.54 10.60 -9.24
N PHE A 106 4.06 11.59 -10.00
CA PHE A 106 3.15 12.61 -9.54
C PHE A 106 1.85 12.52 -10.30
N PHE A 107 0.74 12.44 -9.57
CA PHE A 107 -0.58 12.29 -10.14
C PHE A 107 -1.55 13.27 -9.50
N GLY A 108 -2.28 14.01 -10.34
CA GLY A 108 -3.46 14.74 -9.91
C GLY A 108 -4.62 13.77 -9.63
N PHE A 109 -5.10 13.12 -10.69
CA PHE A 109 -6.19 12.14 -10.64
C PHE A 109 -5.82 10.85 -11.37
N LEU A 110 -5.99 9.71 -10.68
CA LEU A 110 -5.77 8.38 -11.23
C LEU A 110 -7.01 7.50 -11.03
N SER A 111 -7.47 6.84 -12.10
CA SER A 111 -8.59 5.90 -12.04
C SER A 111 -8.39 4.66 -12.92
N HIS A 112 -8.89 3.51 -12.49
CA HIS A 112 -8.95 2.28 -13.31
C HIS A 112 -7.61 1.86 -13.94
N CYS A 113 -6.51 2.06 -13.21
CA CYS A 113 -5.17 1.76 -13.71
C CYS A 113 -4.55 0.56 -13.00
N PHE A 114 -3.68 -0.13 -13.71
CA PHE A 114 -2.97 -1.30 -13.25
C PHE A 114 -1.46 -1.09 -13.36
N PHE A 115 -0.77 -1.36 -12.26
CA PHE A 115 0.66 -1.21 -12.14
C PHE A 115 1.26 -2.57 -11.79
N PHE A 116 2.11 -3.08 -12.67
CA PHE A 116 2.90 -4.29 -12.48
C PHE A 116 4.37 -3.93 -12.52
N LEU A 117 5.00 -3.97 -11.35
CA LEU A 117 6.37 -3.57 -11.13
C LEU A 117 7.15 -4.78 -10.62
N LEU A 118 8.13 -5.20 -11.42
CA LEU A 118 8.97 -6.34 -11.12
C LEU A 118 10.43 -5.93 -11.25
N SER A 119 11.15 -5.91 -10.13
CA SER A 119 12.60 -5.79 -10.14
C SER A 119 13.26 -6.52 -8.98
N PRO A 120 14.56 -6.86 -9.07
CA PRO A 120 15.42 -7.19 -7.95
C PRO A 120 15.47 -6.11 -6.85
N SER A 121 15.47 -4.84 -7.22
CA SER A 121 15.40 -3.72 -6.27
C SER A 121 14.77 -2.49 -6.92
N PHE A 122 13.95 -1.75 -6.19
CA PHE A 122 13.47 -0.45 -6.64
C PHE A 122 13.25 0.52 -5.49
N ASP A 123 13.42 1.80 -5.81
CA ASP A 123 12.99 2.92 -4.98
C ASP A 123 11.81 3.60 -5.68
N LEU A 124 10.67 3.68 -4.99
CA LEU A 124 9.49 4.32 -5.55
C LEU A 124 8.95 5.40 -4.66
N ILE A 125 8.68 6.53 -5.30
CA ILE A 125 8.00 7.65 -4.66
C ILE A 125 6.75 7.98 -5.45
N PHE A 126 5.63 7.92 -4.75
CA PHE A 126 4.31 8.11 -5.31
C PHE A 126 3.60 9.26 -4.62
N PHE A 127 3.25 10.29 -5.39
CA PHE A 127 2.44 11.42 -4.93
C PHE A 127 1.14 11.47 -5.73
N PHE A 128 0.01 11.30 -5.06
CA PHE A 128 -1.30 11.26 -5.68
C PHE A 128 -2.30 12.18 -4.97
N GLY A 129 -2.98 13.03 -5.73
CA GLY A 129 -4.12 13.77 -5.23
C GLY A 129 -5.32 12.86 -4.97
N PHE A 130 -5.82 12.22 -6.03
CA PHE A 130 -6.96 11.30 -5.97
C PHE A 130 -6.63 10.00 -6.71
N LEU A 131 -6.87 8.87 -6.06
CA LEU A 131 -6.69 7.54 -6.60
C LEU A 131 -7.95 6.68 -6.41
N SER A 132 -8.43 6.05 -7.48
CA SER A 132 -9.59 5.16 -7.42
C SER A 132 -9.49 3.93 -8.33
N HIS A 133 -10.04 2.79 -7.89
CA HIS A 133 -10.18 1.59 -8.72
C HIS A 133 -8.86 1.09 -9.35
N CYS A 134 -7.75 1.24 -8.62
CA CYS A 134 -6.43 0.89 -9.09
C CYS A 134 -5.87 -0.35 -8.42
N PHE A 135 -5.02 -1.05 -9.16
CA PHE A 135 -4.36 -2.27 -8.73
C PHE A 135 -2.85 -2.09 -8.83
N PHE A 136 -2.16 -2.37 -7.74
CA PHE A 136 -0.72 -2.30 -7.62
C PHE A 136 -0.18 -3.68 -7.27
N PHE A 137 0.66 -4.22 -8.15
CA PHE A 137 1.40 -5.46 -7.94
C PHE A 137 2.89 -5.14 -7.96
N LEU A 138 3.50 -5.20 -6.78
CA LEU A 138 4.89 -4.86 -6.56
C LEU A 138 5.61 -6.11 -6.05
N LEU A 139 6.56 -6.59 -6.84
CA LEU A 139 7.35 -7.77 -6.54
C LEU A 139 8.83 -7.43 -6.65
N SER A 140 9.53 -7.46 -5.53
CA SER A 140 10.99 -7.39 -5.51
C SER A 140 11.61 -8.17 -4.35
N PRO A 141 12.89 -8.56 -4.44
CA PRO A 141 13.74 -8.95 -3.31
C PRO A 141 13.88 -7.88 -2.22
N SER A 142 13.94 -6.61 -2.59
CA SER A 142 13.96 -5.47 -1.66
C SER A 142 13.35 -4.22 -2.29
N PHE A 143 12.63 -3.41 -1.52
CA PHE A 143 12.19 -2.10 -1.98
C PHE A 143 12.03 -1.10 -0.86
N ASP A 144 12.22 0.18 -1.21
CA ASP A 144 11.84 1.31 -0.40
C ASP A 144 10.67 2.04 -1.09
N LEU A 145 9.54 2.15 -0.41
CA LEU A 145 8.37 2.84 -0.94
C LEU A 145 7.93 3.97 -0.04
N ILE A 146 7.73 5.11 -0.67
CA ILE A 146 7.09 6.26 -0.04
C ILE A 146 5.84 6.61 -0.83
N PHE A 147 4.70 6.57 -0.15
CA PHE A 147 3.43 6.96 -0.73
C PHE A 147 2.80 8.13 0.02
N PHE A 148 2.38 9.12 -0.76
CA PHE A 148 1.57 10.24 -0.31
C PHE A 148 0.29 10.30 -1.14
N PHE A 149 -0.84 10.09 -0.47
CA PHE A 149 -2.15 10.10 -1.08
C PHE A 149 -3.08 11.09 -0.38
N GLY A 150 -3.71 11.98 -1.13
CA GLY A 150 -4.81 12.81 -0.62
C GLY A 150 -6.05 11.96 -0.35
N PHE A 151 -6.60 11.35 -1.40
CA PHE A 151 -7.77 10.48 -1.35
C PHE A 151 -7.51 9.17 -2.09
N LEU A 152 -7.81 8.04 -1.45
CA LEU A 152 -7.67 6.71 -2.00
C LEU A 152 -8.96 5.90 -1.79
N SER A 153 -9.48 5.30 -2.86
CA SER A 153 -10.67 4.44 -2.79
C SER A 153 -10.64 3.23 -3.72
N HIS A 154 -11.24 2.11 -3.29
CA HIS A 154 -11.42 0.92 -4.13
C HIS A 154 -10.13 0.38 -4.77
N CYS A 155 -9.01 0.50 -4.06
CA CYS A 155 -7.71 0.09 -4.55
C CYS A 155 -7.20 -1.19 -3.90
N PHE A 156 -6.39 -1.91 -4.65
CA PHE A 156 -5.78 -3.17 -4.23
C PHE A 156 -4.27 -3.06 -4.33
N PHE A 157 -3.59 -3.39 -3.24
CA PHE A 157 -2.14 -3.37 -3.13
C PHE A 157 -1.67 -4.78 -2.78
N PHE A 158 -0.82 -5.34 -3.63
CA PHE A 158 -0.14 -6.60 -3.41
C PHE A 158 1.37 -6.34 -3.43
N LEU A 159 1.95 -6.38 -2.24
CA LEU A 159 3.37 -6.12 -2.01
C LEU A 159 4.02 -7.41 -1.52
N LEU A 160 4.92 -7.95 -2.32
CA LEU A 160 5.65 -9.17 -2.01
C LEU A 160 7.14 -8.90 -2.09
N SER A 161 7.82 -8.98 -0.94
CA SER A 161 9.28 -8.88 -0.90
C SER A 161 9.88 -9.57 0.32
N PRO A 162 11.07 -10.22 0.23
CA PRO A 162 11.90 -10.60 1.36
C PRO A 162 12.10 -9.48 2.39
N SER A 163 12.31 -8.24 1.95
CA SER A 163 12.43 -7.10 2.87
C SER A 163 11.92 -5.80 2.26
N PHE A 164 11.28 -4.96 3.05
CA PHE A 164 10.93 -3.63 2.57
C PHE A 164 10.82 -2.60 3.68
N ASP A 165 11.03 -1.33 3.29
CA ASP A 165 10.72 -0.18 4.12
C ASP A 165 9.56 0.59 3.48
N LEU A 166 8.49 0.77 4.26
CA LEU A 166 7.27 1.41 3.81
C LEU A 166 6.94 2.63 4.65
N ILE A 167 6.77 3.76 3.96
CA ILE A 167 6.22 4.96 4.57
C ILE A 167 4.96 5.38 3.80
N PHE A 168 3.85 5.40 4.52
CA PHE A 168 2.54 5.72 3.98
C PHE A 168 1.94 6.95 4.66
N PHE A 169 1.52 7.92 3.86
CA PHE A 169 0.72 9.07 4.29
C PHE A 169 -0.57 9.13 3.48
N PHE A 170 -1.69 8.96 4.17
CA PHE A 170 -3.03 8.99 3.57
C PHE A 170 -3.90 10.04 4.26
N GLY A 171 -4.48 10.96 3.49
CA GLY A 171 -5.53 11.85 4.00
C GLY A 171 -6.82 11.08 4.26
N PHE A 172 -7.38 10.49 3.21
CA PHE A 172 -8.58 9.66 3.27
C PHE A 172 -8.38 8.34 2.51
N LEU A 173 -8.73 7.23 3.15
CA LEU A 173 -8.62 5.89 2.60
C LEU A 173 -9.92 5.11 2.83
N SER A 174 -10.50 4.57 1.76
CA SER A 174 -11.71 3.74 1.87
C SER A 174 -11.75 2.55 0.93
N HIS A 175 -12.41 1.46 1.33
CA HIS A 175 -12.68 0.31 0.44
C HIS A 175 -11.43 -0.30 -0.22
N CYS A 176 -10.30 -0.24 0.47
CA CYS A 176 -9.02 -0.74 -0.04
C CYS A 176 -8.60 -2.05 0.59
N PHE A 177 -7.84 -2.82 -0.19
CA PHE A 177 -7.27 -4.09 0.22
C PHE A 177 -5.76 -4.02 0.14
N PHE A 178 -5.09 -4.35 1.24
CA PHE A 178 -3.65 -4.42 1.33
C PHE A 178 -3.22 -5.83 1.70
N PHE A 179 -2.39 -6.42 0.84
CA PHE A 179 -1.74 -7.70 1.07
C PHE A 179 -0.24 -7.47 1.09
N LEU A 180 0.34 -7.57 2.28
CA LEU A 180 1.77 -7.38 2.52
C LEU A 180 2.38 -8.69 2.97
N LEU A 181 3.27 -9.24 2.16
CA LEU A 181 3.93 -10.52 2.43
C LEU A 181 5.44 -10.31 2.40
N SER A 182 6.06 -10.32 3.57
CA SER A 182 7.50 -10.16 3.70
C SER A 182 8.03 -10.72 5.01
N PRO A 183 9.10 -11.52 5.02
CA PRO A 183 9.70 -11.98 6.26
C PRO A 183 10.21 -10.83 7.16
N SER A 184 10.58 -9.66 6.65
CA SER A 184 10.99 -8.55 7.53
C SER A 184 10.66 -7.22 6.91
N PHE A 185 9.96 -6.35 7.63
CA PHE A 185 9.72 -5.01 7.13
C PHE A 185 9.46 -3.98 8.22
N ASP A 186 9.84 -2.75 7.92
CA ASP A 186 9.47 -1.57 8.69
C ASP A 186 8.30 -0.88 7.99
N LEU A 187 7.25 -0.58 8.77
CA LEU A 187 6.06 0.08 8.26
C LEU A 187 5.68 1.24 9.16
N ILE A 188 5.73 2.44 8.60
CA ILE A 188 5.21 3.63 9.24
C ILE A 188 4.03 4.11 8.43
N CYS A 189 2.86 4.21 9.06
CA CYS A 189 1.70 4.80 8.40
C CYS A 189 1.03 5.88 9.22
N PHE A 190 0.63 6.93 8.50
CA PHE A 190 -0.22 8.00 8.98
C PHE A 190 -1.49 8.03 8.13
N PHE A 191 -2.64 7.91 8.80
CA PHE A 191 -3.94 7.99 8.17
C PHE A 191 -4.79 9.05 8.87
N GLY A 192 -5.30 10.02 8.12
CA GLY A 192 -6.34 10.91 8.65
C GLY A 192 -7.64 10.12 8.86
N PHE A 193 -8.22 9.62 7.78
CA PHE A 193 -9.44 8.81 7.84
C PHE A 193 -9.26 7.48 7.11
N LEU A 194 -9.52 6.38 7.81
CA LEU A 194 -9.47 5.03 7.26
C LEU A 194 -10.81 4.32 7.49
N SER A 195 -11.43 3.82 6.42
CA SER A 195 -12.66 3.04 6.55
C SER A 195 -12.84 1.90 5.56
N HIS A 196 -13.59 0.86 5.94
CA HIS A 196 -13.97 -0.23 5.02
C HIS A 196 -12.77 -0.91 4.33
N CYS A 197 -11.62 -0.92 4.99
CA CYS A 197 -10.39 -1.48 4.46
C CYS A 197 -10.07 -2.84 5.06
N PHE A 198 -9.41 -3.65 4.26
CA PHE A 198 -8.89 -4.95 4.64
C PHE A 198 -7.37 -4.94 4.56
N PHE A 199 -6.72 -5.38 5.63
CA PHE A 199 -5.27 -5.53 5.69
C PHE A 199 -4.96 -6.98 6.04
N ALA A 200 -4.16 -7.64 5.21
CA ALA A 200 -3.55 -8.92 5.51
C ALA A 200 -2.03 -8.77 5.46
N THR A 201 -1.39 -9.00 6.60
CA THR A 201 0.06 -8.90 6.75
C THR A 201 0.62 -10.23 7.23
N TYR A 202 1.63 -10.75 6.53
CA TYR A 202 2.42 -11.89 6.97
C TYR A 202 3.89 -11.49 7.03
N SER A 203 4.50 -11.63 8.21
CA SER A 203 5.92 -11.31 8.41
C SER A 203 6.61 -12.18 9.45
N SER A 204 7.94 -12.28 9.38
CA SER A 204 8.79 -12.94 10.38
C SER A 204 9.40 -12.01 11.44
N ALA A 205 9.50 -10.71 11.18
CA ALA A 205 9.93 -9.68 12.14
C ALA A 205 9.34 -8.32 11.71
N TYR A 206 8.76 -7.59 12.65
CA TYR A 206 7.85 -6.50 12.29
C TYR A 206 7.64 -5.49 13.43
N ASP A 207 8.07 -4.25 13.19
CA ASP A 207 7.99 -3.15 14.15
C ASP A 207 7.19 -1.96 13.57
N PRO A 208 5.89 -2.12 13.34
CA PRO A 208 5.09 -1.04 12.78
C PRO A 208 4.77 0.06 13.76
N ILE A 209 4.68 1.25 13.20
CA ILE A 209 4.12 2.40 13.89
C ILE A 209 2.95 2.92 13.09
N PHE A 210 1.78 2.94 13.72
CA PHE A 210 0.58 3.48 13.10
C PHE A 210 0.00 4.67 13.86
N PHE A 211 -0.41 5.67 13.10
CA PHE A 211 -1.17 6.81 13.57
C PHE A 211 -2.46 6.93 12.76
N PHE A 212 -3.60 6.95 13.45
CA PHE A 212 -4.91 7.11 12.84
C PHE A 212 -5.70 8.18 13.58
N ASP A 213 -6.23 9.19 12.88
CA ASP A 213 -7.21 10.08 13.52
C ASP A 213 -8.57 9.39 13.62
N PHE A 214 -9.00 8.72 12.54
CA PHE A 214 -10.22 7.91 12.49
C PHE A 214 -9.98 6.57 11.80
N LEU A 215 -10.44 5.49 12.44
CA LEU A 215 -10.44 4.13 11.91
C LEU A 215 -11.82 3.47 12.12
N GLY A 216 -12.47 3.08 11.03
CA GLY A 216 -13.83 2.52 11.05
C GLY A 216 -14.05 1.33 10.13
N HIS A 217 -14.80 0.31 10.52
CA HIS A 217 -15.21 -0.78 9.61
C HIS A 217 -14.05 -1.50 8.90
N CYS A 218 -12.89 -1.58 9.55
CA CYS A 218 -11.71 -2.22 8.99
C CYS A 218 -11.49 -3.62 9.55
N PHE A 219 -10.87 -4.46 8.73
CA PHE A 219 -10.54 -5.83 9.10
C PHE A 219 -9.04 -6.05 8.92
N PHE A 220 -8.39 -6.54 9.97
CA PHE A 220 -6.95 -6.78 10.00
C PHE A 220 -6.70 -8.26 10.30
N ILE A 221 -5.97 -8.93 9.42
CA ILE A 221 -5.32 -10.23 9.69
C ILE A 221 -3.83 -10.00 9.78
N ARG A 222 -3.24 -10.48 10.87
CA ARG A 222 -1.80 -10.53 11.05
C ARG A 222 -1.36 -11.91 11.49
N ILE A 223 -0.33 -12.40 10.82
CA ILE A 223 0.34 -13.66 11.16
C ILE A 223 1.84 -13.36 11.21
N THR A 224 2.42 -13.36 12.40
CA THR A 224 3.86 -13.12 12.58
C THR A 224 4.42 -13.95 13.72
N PRO A 225 5.68 -14.42 13.68
CA PRO A 225 6.27 -15.17 14.78
C PRO A 225 6.49 -14.25 15.99
N HIS A 226 7.01 -13.03 15.79
CA HIS A 226 7.14 -11.98 16.82
C HIS A 226 6.70 -10.64 16.22
N PHE A 227 6.17 -9.71 17.02
CA PHE A 227 6.00 -8.31 16.60
C PHE A 227 5.87 -7.35 17.79
N ASP A 228 6.38 -6.13 17.59
CA ASP A 228 6.21 -5.00 18.48
C ASP A 228 5.36 -3.95 17.76
N LEU A 229 4.11 -3.77 18.20
CA LEU A 229 3.18 -2.84 17.54
C LEU A 229 2.94 -1.64 18.45
N ILE A 230 3.21 -0.45 17.92
CA ILE A 230 2.81 0.81 18.53
C ILE A 230 1.72 1.44 17.67
N CYS A 231 0.58 1.71 18.29
CA CYS A 231 -0.51 2.39 17.62
C CYS A 231 -1.06 3.56 18.43
N PHE A 232 -1.38 4.64 17.73
CA PHE A 232 -2.15 5.75 18.24
C PHE A 232 -3.41 5.92 17.40
N PHE A 233 -4.56 5.93 18.07
CA PHE A 233 -5.86 6.09 17.44
C PHE A 233 -6.61 7.22 18.14
N GLY A 234 -7.10 8.20 17.38
CA GLY A 234 -8.12 9.12 17.90
C GLY A 234 -9.43 8.35 18.11
N PHE A 235 -10.06 7.91 17.02
CA PHE A 235 -11.31 7.16 17.04
C PHE A 235 -11.18 5.80 16.36
N LEU A 236 -11.51 4.73 17.07
CA LEU A 236 -11.57 3.36 16.53
C LEU A 236 -12.96 2.77 16.71
N SER A 237 -13.59 2.35 15.61
CA SER A 237 -14.92 1.73 15.65
C SER A 237 -15.12 0.59 14.65
N HIS A 238 -15.97 -0.38 15.00
CA HIS A 238 -16.42 -1.43 14.08
C HIS A 238 -15.28 -2.20 13.39
N CYS A 239 -14.13 -2.31 14.05
CA CYS A 239 -12.97 -2.98 13.51
C CYS A 239 -12.84 -4.40 14.05
N PHE A 240 -12.35 -5.29 13.20
CA PHE A 240 -12.02 -6.65 13.56
C PHE A 240 -10.52 -6.87 13.39
N PHE A 241 -9.89 -7.39 14.42
CA PHE A 241 -8.48 -7.68 14.46
C PHE A 241 -8.28 -9.17 14.74
N PHE A 242 -7.56 -9.86 13.87
CA PHE A 242 -7.12 -11.23 14.06
C PHE A 242 -5.61 -11.28 14.04
N LEU A 243 -5.01 -11.59 15.18
CA LEU A 243 -3.58 -11.64 15.36
C LEU A 243 -3.16 -13.02 15.85
N LEU A 244 -2.27 -13.64 15.08
CA LEU A 244 -1.67 -14.91 15.40
C LEU A 244 -0.16 -14.72 15.56
N SER A 245 0.33 -14.92 16.78
CA SER A 245 1.77 -14.81 17.04
C SER A 245 2.25 -15.62 18.25
N PRO A 246 3.37 -16.37 18.18
CA PRO A 246 4.05 -16.94 19.34
C PRO A 246 4.32 -15.93 20.45
N SER A 247 4.67 -14.68 20.11
CA SER A 247 4.81 -13.63 21.11
C SER A 247 4.56 -12.25 20.54
N PHE A 248 3.91 -11.39 21.31
CA PHE A 248 3.71 -10.01 20.90
C PHE A 248 3.78 -9.03 22.06
N ASP A 249 4.35 -7.85 21.76
CA ASP A 249 4.31 -6.68 22.61
C ASP A 249 3.46 -5.62 21.90
N LEU A 250 2.36 -5.22 22.53
CA LEU A 250 1.40 -4.30 21.94
C LEU A 250 1.20 -3.11 22.86
N ILE A 251 1.53 -1.92 22.37
CA ILE A 251 1.27 -0.64 23.03
C ILE A 251 0.27 0.12 22.17
N CYS A 252 -0.90 0.41 22.73
CA CYS A 252 -1.91 1.17 22.03
C CYS A 252 -2.51 2.29 22.88
N PHE A 253 -2.72 3.43 22.24
CA PHE A 253 -3.42 4.58 22.81
C PHE A 253 -4.66 4.86 21.97
N PHE A 254 -5.79 5.01 22.64
CA PHE A 254 -7.08 5.28 22.01
C PHE A 254 -7.81 6.39 22.76
N ASP A 255 -8.27 7.42 22.07
CA ASP A 255 -9.20 8.37 22.71
C ASP A 255 -10.60 7.73 22.78
N PHE A 256 -11.03 7.05 21.72
CA PHE A 256 -12.32 6.36 21.68
C PHE A 256 -12.22 5.00 21.01
N LEU A 257 -12.67 3.95 21.72
CA LEU A 257 -12.78 2.59 21.19
C LEU A 257 -14.22 2.07 21.31
N SER A 258 -14.81 1.64 20.20
CA SER A 258 -16.16 1.06 20.21
C SER A 258 -16.38 -0.08 19.22
N HIS A 259 -17.27 -1.03 19.54
CA HIS A 259 -17.75 -2.05 18.60
C HIS A 259 -16.63 -2.84 17.89
N CYS A 260 -15.49 -3.00 18.56
CA CYS A 260 -14.33 -3.70 18.02
C CYS A 260 -14.22 -5.13 18.55
N PHE A 261 -13.73 -6.01 17.70
CA PHE A 261 -13.46 -7.40 18.05
C PHE A 261 -11.98 -7.68 17.86
N PHE A 262 -11.34 -8.19 18.91
CA PHE A 262 -9.94 -8.59 18.89
C PHE A 262 -9.85 -10.09 19.15
N PHE A 263 -9.24 -10.81 18.22
CA PHE A 263 -8.88 -12.21 18.36
C PHE A 263 -7.36 -12.32 18.41
N LEU A 264 -6.84 -12.66 19.58
CA LEU A 264 -5.42 -12.69 19.89
C LEU A 264 -5.04 -14.11 20.31
N LEU A 265 -4.26 -14.78 19.47
CA LEU A 265 -3.78 -16.13 19.72
C LEU A 265 -2.27 -16.11 19.92
N SER A 266 -1.84 -16.24 21.18
CA SER A 266 -0.43 -16.23 21.56
C SER A 266 -0.15 -16.95 22.88
N PRO A 267 0.91 -17.77 22.97
CA PRO A 267 1.37 -18.35 24.23
C PRO A 267 2.03 -17.35 25.19
N SER A 268 2.49 -16.19 24.72
CA SER A 268 3.10 -15.15 25.57
C SER A 268 2.86 -13.77 24.99
N PHE A 269 2.31 -12.86 25.77
CA PHE A 269 2.07 -11.50 25.32
C PHE A 269 2.29 -10.50 26.45
N ASP A 270 2.70 -9.29 26.09
CA ASP A 270 2.59 -8.09 26.92
C ASP A 270 1.69 -7.07 26.20
N LEU A 271 0.56 -6.74 26.83
CA LEU A 271 -0.41 -5.79 26.29
C LEU A 271 -0.52 -4.59 27.22
N ILE A 272 -0.28 -3.40 26.67
CA ILE A 272 -0.51 -2.12 27.33
C ILE A 272 -1.46 -1.32 26.44
N CYS A 273 -2.66 -1.08 26.96
CA CYS A 273 -3.63 -0.24 26.27
C CYS A 273 -4.12 0.89 27.18
N PHE A 274 -4.19 2.09 26.62
CA PHE A 274 -4.78 3.28 27.24
C PHE A 274 -6.02 3.68 26.45
N PHE A 275 -7.14 3.89 27.16
CA PHE A 275 -8.41 4.30 26.57
C PHE A 275 -9.02 5.44 27.39
N ASP A 276 -9.48 6.50 26.72
CA ASP A 276 -10.34 7.50 27.38
C ASP A 276 -11.81 7.02 27.40
N PHE A 277 -12.26 6.36 26.34
CA PHE A 277 -13.59 5.75 26.24
C PHE A 277 -13.57 4.36 25.61
N LEU A 278 -14.32 3.42 26.19
CA LEU A 278 -14.45 2.04 25.73
C LEU A 278 -15.92 1.58 25.76
N SER A 279 -16.41 1.01 24.66
CA SER A 279 -17.77 0.46 24.61
C SER A 279 -17.94 -0.71 23.65
N HIS A 280 -18.73 -1.72 24.02
CA HIS A 280 -19.15 -2.80 23.12
C HIS A 280 -17.98 -3.51 22.40
N CYS A 281 -16.85 -3.66 23.09
CA CYS A 281 -15.68 -4.34 22.57
C CYS A 281 -15.58 -5.76 23.11
N PHE A 282 -15.09 -6.66 22.26
CA PHE A 282 -14.84 -8.04 22.62
C PHE A 282 -13.38 -8.38 22.41
N PHE A 283 -12.78 -8.98 23.43
CA PHE A 283 -11.42 -9.47 23.38
C PHE A 283 -11.42 -10.98 23.63
N PHE A 284 -10.99 -11.74 22.62
CA PHE A 284 -10.71 -13.16 22.71
C PHE A 284 -9.21 -13.35 22.83
N LEU A 285 -8.77 -13.81 23.99
CA LEU A 285 -7.37 -14.09 24.29
C LEU A 285 -7.22 -15.59 24.54
N LEU A 286 -6.46 -16.27 23.69
CA LEU A 286 -6.11 -17.67 23.90
C LEU A 286 -4.61 -17.78 24.21
N SER A 287 -4.29 -18.04 25.49
CA SER A 287 -2.91 -18.29 25.94
C SER A 287 -2.80 -19.54 26.83
N PRO A 288 -1.89 -20.48 26.52
CA PRO A 288 -1.51 -21.56 27.44
C PRO A 288 -0.66 -21.14 28.65
N SER A 289 -0.07 -19.93 28.72
CA SER A 289 0.80 -19.49 29.83
C SER A 289 0.62 -18.02 30.23
N HIS A 290 0.68 -17.74 31.53
CA HIS A 290 0.50 -16.40 32.10
C HIS A 290 1.76 -15.53 31.92
N LYS A 291 1.61 -14.36 31.27
CA LYS A 291 2.36 -13.13 31.54
C LYS A 291 1.39 -11.94 31.62
N SER A 292 1.88 -10.83 32.16
CA SER A 292 1.13 -9.66 32.66
C SER A 292 0.15 -9.05 31.67
N PHE A 293 -1.07 -8.80 32.13
CA PHE A 293 -2.08 -8.01 31.43
C PHE A 293 -2.41 -6.79 32.29
N SER A 294 -2.15 -5.58 31.77
CA SER A 294 -2.41 -4.33 32.50
C SER A 294 -3.30 -3.42 31.66
N ILE A 295 -4.53 -3.17 32.15
CA ILE A 295 -5.42 -2.13 31.63
C ILE A 295 -5.50 -1.01 32.66
N LEU A 296 -5.44 0.25 32.20
CA LEU A 296 -5.63 1.43 33.03
C LEU A 296 -6.87 2.23 32.54
N TYR A 297 -7.90 2.34 33.40
CA TYR A 297 -9.10 3.22 33.34
C TYR A 297 -10.36 2.83 32.50
N ILE A 298 -11.37 3.73 32.43
CA ILE A 298 -12.80 3.67 32.85
C ILE A 298 -13.69 2.54 32.26
N LEU A 299 -14.49 1.91 33.14
CA LEU A 299 -15.33 0.72 32.91
C LEU A 299 -16.70 1.03 32.27
N LEU A 300 -16.96 0.52 31.05
CA LEU A 300 -18.31 0.20 30.56
C LEU A 300 -18.27 -0.99 29.59
N CYS A 301 -19.09 -2.03 29.85
CA CYS A 301 -19.27 -3.29 29.10
C CYS A 301 -18.09 -3.76 28.22
N VAL A 302 -17.12 -4.42 28.85
CA VAL A 302 -16.12 -5.24 28.17
C VAL A 302 -16.40 -6.70 28.50
N LEU A 303 -16.57 -7.53 27.46
CA LEU A 303 -16.65 -8.97 27.62
C LEU A 303 -15.28 -9.57 27.30
N PHE A 304 -14.58 -10.05 28.33
CA PHE A 304 -13.38 -10.86 28.17
C PHE A 304 -13.77 -12.32 28.23
N LEU A 305 -13.43 -13.06 27.17
CA LEU A 305 -13.53 -14.53 27.17
C LEU A 305 -12.11 -15.10 27.15
N TYR A 306 -11.70 -15.69 28.28
CA TYR A 306 -10.42 -16.38 28.42
C TYR A 306 -10.66 -17.89 28.39
N LEU A 307 -10.12 -18.58 27.38
CA LEU A 307 -10.26 -20.03 27.20
C LEU A 307 -8.94 -20.73 27.52
N TYR A 308 -8.93 -21.51 28.60
CA TYR A 308 -7.79 -22.30 29.06
C TYR A 308 -7.92 -23.76 28.60
N HIS A 309 -6.92 -24.30 27.92
CA HIS A 309 -6.92 -25.69 27.49
C HIS A 309 -6.18 -26.59 28.50
N THR A 310 -6.81 -26.89 29.63
CA THR A 310 -6.58 -28.17 30.33
C THR A 310 -7.85 -28.99 30.23
N TYR A 311 -7.77 -30.32 30.31
CA TYR A 311 -8.93 -31.23 30.34
C TYR A 311 -9.89 -30.89 31.51
N LYS A 312 -10.71 -29.85 31.32
CA LYS A 312 -11.87 -29.38 32.07
C LYS A 312 -12.24 -28.01 31.50
N THR A 313 -13.29 -28.00 30.69
CA THR A 313 -13.98 -26.80 30.22
C THR A 313 -14.37 -25.91 31.41
N ASN A 314 -13.62 -24.84 31.66
CA ASN A 314 -14.05 -23.74 32.51
C ASN A 314 -14.09 -22.47 31.63
N PHE A 315 -15.31 -22.04 31.30
CA PHE A 315 -15.54 -20.72 30.71
C PHE A 315 -15.45 -19.68 31.82
N ILE A 316 -14.50 -18.75 31.75
CA ILE A 316 -14.52 -17.54 32.57
C ILE A 316 -15.12 -16.44 31.70
N ILE A 317 -16.39 -16.14 31.93
CA ILE A 317 -17.10 -14.99 31.38
C ILE A 317 -16.97 -13.89 32.43
N LEU A 318 -16.09 -12.91 32.20
CA LEU A 318 -16.10 -11.66 32.95
C LEU A 318 -17.00 -10.69 32.20
N GLY A 319 -18.27 -10.68 32.56
CA GLY A 319 -19.26 -9.72 32.09
C GLY A 319 -20.19 -9.35 33.23
N ASN A 320 -20.34 -8.05 33.50
CA ASN A 320 -21.53 -7.56 34.18
C ASN A 320 -22.58 -7.27 33.10
N PHE A 321 -23.75 -7.91 33.24
CA PHE A 321 -24.93 -7.70 32.40
C PHE A 321 -25.51 -6.30 32.55
#